data_AF-A0A6J4XCU9-F1
#
_entry.id   AF-A0A6J4XCU9-F1
#
_cell.length_a   1.000
_cell.length_b   1.000
_cell.length_c   1.000
_cell.angle_alpha   90.00
_cell.angle_beta   90.00
_cell.angle_gamma   90.00
#
_symmetry.space_group_name_H-M   'P 1'
#
loop_
_entity.id
_entity.type
_entity.pdbx_description
1 polymer ?
#
loop_
_entity_poly.entity_id
_entity_poly.type
_entity_poly.pdbx_seq_one_letter_code
_entity_poly.pdbx_strand_id
1 'polypeptide(L)' 'TWLSLQAVALIHTAGAFAILSFIVVHVYMITTGHTLFAHTRAMITGWEEVADEESVGSWEYKTKAA' A
#
# COMPACT_ATOMS: atom_id res chain seq x y z
N THR A 1 24.13 -12.31 28.07
CA THR A 1 22.81 -12.02 27.48
C THR A 1 22.95 -12.17 25.98
N TRP A 2 22.22 -13.09 25.36
CA TRP A 2 22.34 -13.47 23.95
C TRP A 2 21.87 -12.37 22.96
N LEU A 3 21.32 -11.28 23.49
CA LEU A 3 20.91 -10.10 22.74
C LEU A 3 21.44 -8.84 23.44
N SER A 4 22.21 -8.02 22.71
CA SER A 4 22.78 -6.78 23.23
C SER A 4 21.75 -5.65 23.18
N LEU A 5 21.57 -4.95 24.30
CA LEU A 5 20.63 -3.83 24.39
C LEU A 5 21.00 -2.69 23.42
N GLN A 6 22.30 -2.46 23.22
CA GLN A 6 22.80 -1.47 22.26
C GLN A 6 22.43 -1.86 20.83
N ALA A 7 22.56 -3.14 20.46
CA ALA A 7 22.20 -3.61 19.13
C ALA A 7 20.69 -3.44 18.87
N VAL A 8 19.85 -3.79 19.86
CA VAL A 8 18.39 -3.59 19.77
C VAL A 8 18.04 -2.12 19.61
N ALA A 9 18.65 -1.24 20.40
CA ALA A 9 18.40 0.21 20.31
C ALA A 9 18.72 0.74 18.90
N LEU A 10 19.89 0.38 18.35
CA LEU A 10 20.29 0.80 17.01
C LEU A 10 19.34 0.28 15.92
N ILE A 11 19.00 -1.01 15.97
CA ILE A 11 18.08 -1.63 15.00
C ILE A 11 16.68 -1.02 15.11
N HIS A 12 16.19 -0.78 16.32
CA HIS A 12 14.88 -0.18 16.54
C HIS A 12 14.81 1.25 16.00
N THR A 13 15.83 2.06 16.25
CA THR A 13 15.90 3.43 15.70
C THR A 13 15.99 3.41 14.17
N ALA A 14 16.82 2.53 13.59
CA ALA A 14 16.90 2.37 12.14
C ALA A 14 15.55 1.91 11.55
N GLY A 15 14.88 0.94 12.19
CA GLY A 15 13.57 0.46 11.81
C GLY A 15 12.49 1.55 11.90
N ALA A 16 12.52 2.40 12.93
CA ALA A 16 11.61 3.52 13.06
C ALA A 16 11.75 4.52 11.89
N PHE A 17 12.98 4.84 11.47
CA PHE A 17 13.20 5.68 10.29
C PHE A 17 12.77 4.99 8.99
N ALA A 18 12.98 3.68 8.86
CA ALA A 18 12.52 2.92 7.70
C ALA A 18 10.98 2.93 7.58
N ILE A 19 10.26 2.72 8.69
CA ILE A 19 8.79 2.79 8.73
C ILE A 19 8.30 4.21 8.47
N LEU A 20 8.95 5.23 9.03
CA LEU A 20 8.61 6.62 8.75
C LEU A 20 8.75 6.93 7.25
N SER A 21 9.87 6.54 6.63
CA SER A 21 10.08 6.71 5.19
C SER A 21 9.04 5.94 4.37
N PHE A 22 8.71 4.71 4.78
CA PHE A 22 7.68 3.91 4.14
C PHE A 22 6.33 4.63 4.17
N ILE A 23 5.91 5.17 5.32
CA ILE A 23 4.63 5.88 5.44
C ILE A 23 4.60 7.11 4.55
N VAL A 24 5.68 7.91 4.50
CA VAL A 24 5.76 9.10 3.64
C VAL A 24 5.56 8.72 2.17
N VAL A 25 6.32 7.73 1.69
CA VAL A 25 6.22 7.27 0.30
C VAL A 25 4.87 6.62 0.03
N HIS A 26 4.37 5.80 0.95
CA HIS A 26 3.09 5.11 0.80
C HIS A 26 1.93 6.11 0.69
N VAL A 27 1.85 7.08 1.60
CA VAL A 27 0.83 8.13 1.57
C VAL A 27 0.93 8.96 0.27
N TYR A 28 2.14 9.28 -0.18
CA TYR A 28 2.33 9.94 -1.47
C TYR A 28 1.75 9.11 -2.63
N MET A 29 2.14 7.84 -2.74
CA MET A 29 1.72 6.95 -3.83
C MET A 29 0.20 6.72 -3.89
N ILE A 30 -0.47 6.61 -2.73
CA ILE A 30 -1.93 6.42 -2.71
C ILE A 30 -2.70 7.70 -3.05
N THR A 31 -2.04 8.86 -3.01
CA THR A 31 -2.64 10.15 -3.41
C THR A 31 -2.40 10.53 -4.87
N THR A 32 -1.47 9.85 -5.57
CA THR A 32 -1.12 10.13 -6.97
C THR A 32 -2.01 9.40 -7.99
N GLY A 33 -3.21 8.97 -7.59
CA GLY A 33 -4.18 8.30 -8.45
C GLY A 33 -5.00 9.26 -9.33
N HIS A 34 -6.00 8.71 -10.04
CA HIS A 34 -6.90 9.49 -10.91
C HIS A 34 -7.66 10.60 -10.16
N THR A 35 -7.90 10.37 -8.87
CA THR A 35 -8.31 11.40 -7.91
C THR A 35 -7.52 11.20 -6.62
N LEU A 36 -7.38 12.26 -5.80
CA LEU A 36 -6.58 12.26 -4.57
C LEU A 36 -6.94 11.13 -3.59
N PHE A 37 -8.16 10.60 -3.65
CA PHE A 37 -8.65 9.55 -2.77
C PHE A 37 -9.02 8.25 -3.50
N ALA A 38 -8.71 8.10 -4.79
CA ALA A 38 -9.09 6.93 -5.58
C ALA A 38 -8.56 5.63 -4.94
N HIS A 39 -7.25 5.54 -4.71
CA HIS A 39 -6.64 4.36 -4.11
C HIS A 39 -7.02 4.18 -2.64
N THR A 40 -7.07 5.28 -1.87
CA THR A 40 -7.47 5.23 -0.45
C THR A 40 -8.90 4.72 -0.27
N ARG A 41 -9.83 5.12 -1.15
CA ARG A 41 -11.21 4.62 -1.14
C ARG A 41 -11.23 3.13 -1.43
N ALA A 42 -10.53 2.68 -2.47
CA ALA A 42 -10.45 1.27 -2.83
C ALA A 42 -9.93 0.39 -1.67
N MET A 43 -8.95 0.87 -0.90
CA MET A 43 -8.44 0.16 0.28
C MET A 43 -9.47 0.02 1.40
N ILE A 44 -10.31 1.04 1.64
CA ILE A 44 -11.31 1.05 2.71
C ILE A 44 -12.57 0.28 2.30
N THR A 45 -13.04 0.47 1.06
CA THR A 45 -14.27 -0.14 0.57
C THR A 45 -14.06 -1.54 0.01
N GLY A 46 -12.83 -1.88 -0.40
CA GLY A 46 -12.53 -3.08 -1.18
C GLY A 46 -12.98 -3.00 -2.64
N TRP A 47 -13.48 -1.86 -3.10
CA TRP A 47 -13.98 -1.66 -4.46
C TRP A 47 -13.19 -0.55 -5.15
N GLU A 48 -12.53 -0.90 -6.24
CA GLU A 48 -11.82 0.06 -7.09
C GLU A 48 -12.77 0.61 -8.16
N GLU A 49 -12.64 1.91 -8.42
CA GLU A 49 -13.32 2.57 -9.54
C GLU A 49 -12.42 2.50 -10.76
N VAL A 50 -12.91 1.87 -11.82
CA VAL A 50 -12.13 1.59 -13.01
C VAL A 50 -12.57 2.52 -14.14
N ALA A 51 -11.61 3.17 -14.81
CA ALA A 51 -11.91 4.09 -15.91
C ALA A 51 -12.43 3.36 -17.15
N ASP A 52 -11.79 2.23 -17.50
CA ASP A 52 -12.12 1.42 -18.67
C ASP A 52 -12.11 -0.07 -18.31
N GLU A 53 -13.08 -0.86 -18.80
CA GLU A 53 -13.11 -2.31 -18.59
C GLU A 53 -11.84 -3.02 -19.10
N GLU A 54 -11.15 -2.44 -20.09
CA GLU A 54 -9.89 -3.00 -20.62
C GLU A 54 -8.75 -2.99 -19.58
N SER A 55 -8.80 -2.06 -18.62
CA SER A 55 -7.81 -1.97 -17.55
C SER A 55 -8.03 -3.00 -16.43
N VAL A 56 -9.19 -3.67 -16.42
CA VAL A 56 -9.50 -4.76 -15.49
C VAL A 56 -8.81 -6.03 -15.96
N GLY A 57 -7.99 -6.62 -15.10
CA GLY A 57 -7.34 -7.89 -15.39
C GLY A 57 -8.39 -8.98 -15.64
N SER A 58 -8.18 -9.83 -16.66
CA SER A 58 -9.16 -10.89 -17.01
C SER A 58 -9.44 -11.87 -15.85
N TRP A 59 -8.51 -11.96 -14.90
CA TRP A 59 -8.58 -12.73 -13.67
C TRP A 59 -9.45 -12.10 -12.57
N GLU A 60 -9.84 -10.82 -12.68
CA GLU A 60 -10.72 -10.15 -11.70
C GLU A 60 -12.21 -10.43 -11.97
N TYR A 61 -12.55 -10.91 -13.17
CA TYR A 61 -13.89 -11.32 -13.51
C TYR A 61 -14.21 -12.71 -12.92
N LYS A 62 -15.09 -12.76 -11.92
CA LYS A 62 -15.50 -14.01 -11.23
C LYS A 62 -16.15 -15.04 -12.17
N THR A 63 -16.81 -14.57 -13.23
CA THR A 63 -17.40 -15.38 -14.31
C THR A 63 -17.39 -14.55 -15.58
N LYS A 64 -16.62 -14.94 -16.60
CA LYS A 64 -16.94 -14.54 -17.98
C LYS A 64 -18.30 -15.16 -18.27
N ALA A 65 -19.36 -14.35 -18.38
CA ALA A 65 -20.62 -14.85 -18.91
C ALA A 65 -20.33 -15.45 -20.29
N ALA A 66 -20.59 -16.75 -20.42
CA ALA A 66 -20.50 -17.47 -21.68
C ALA A 66 -21.56 -16.97 -22.67
#